data_AF-A0A5D2K659-F1
#
_entry.id   AF-A0A5D2K659-F1
#
_cell.length_a   1.000
_cell.length_b   1.000
_cell.length_c   1.000
_cell.angle_alpha   90.00
_cell.angle_beta   90.00
_cell.angle_gamma   90.00
#
_symmetry.space_group_name_H-M   'P 1'
#
loop_
_entity.id
_entity.type
_entity.pdbx_description
1 polymer ?
#
loop_
_entity_poly.entity_id
_entity_poly.type
_entity_poly.pdbx_seq_one_letter_code
_entity_poly.pdbx_strand_id
1 'polypeptide(L)'
;MMESQQEPKVTIPPLIPLEYSNRVMLKTILECGDDQIGLFGKTVVVGGWVKSSKEVKREPVAAALKPPTAAEAFPPSPGRKELSCVEVVQSRIPFFKKIIRVFGVSSDSYPGVREKFEPVPKPPPPPPSKFFLQISDGSSISSLMVVIDSAVVPVSAGHVLPTGTCILAQGVLEKSSSHGKQTIELKVEKILHIGTVEPDTYPLSRKRLPLDSLRDYPHIRPRTTTVASITRICDTLDFAAHTFFHNHGFLHVQVPIITTIDSEGFSEKFQVTTSKKWGLGSGSDADVRHETVKAEQHIEARDKSKLGTGVKPEVKEDFFGRQSYLSVSGRLHLESYACALGNVYSFGPRFRAEKTGSIKQVAEMWVVEVEIAFSQLEDSMKCAEDCFKFLCKWILDHCPHDMKFVTKRIDKTIVHRLEYMMSISYERISYREAVDILRKVTDKTFETKLRWGVPLTAEHLSYLADDHYKRPVIIYDYPKAVKPFYVRLNDDGKTVAAFDMVVPKMGTVITGSQSEERLDMLSARMKEFDLSRDQYEWYQDLRKHGTVKHSGFRLGFDLMVLLMTGLTDVRDVVPFPRTHGKANN
;
A
#
# COMPACT_ATOMS: atom_id res chain seq x y z
N MET A 1 27.69 -39.46 21.94
CA MET A 1 26.59 -38.83 22.70
C MET A 1 26.01 -37.75 21.83
N MET A 2 24.84 -38.00 21.23
CA MET A 2 24.13 -37.02 20.41
C MET A 2 23.22 -36.22 21.36
N GLU A 3 23.51 -34.94 21.54
CA GLU A 3 22.60 -34.01 22.20
C GLU A 3 21.41 -33.76 21.29
N SER A 4 20.22 -34.11 21.77
CA SER A 4 18.95 -33.74 21.14
C SER A 4 18.79 -32.21 21.25
N GLN A 5 18.89 -31.51 20.13
CA GLN A 5 18.44 -30.13 20.05
C GLN A 5 16.92 -30.11 20.22
N GLN A 6 16.50 -29.63 21.38
CA GLN A 6 15.11 -29.41 21.73
C GLN A 6 14.61 -28.22 20.91
N GLU A 7 13.58 -28.43 20.09
CA GLU A 7 12.91 -27.35 19.34
C GLU A 7 12.51 -26.22 20.31
N PRO A 8 12.68 -24.94 19.91
CA PRO A 8 12.30 -23.82 20.75
C PRO A 8 10.80 -23.86 21.00
N LYS A 9 10.42 -24.06 22.26
CA LYS A 9 9.05 -24.00 22.74
C LYS A 9 8.54 -22.58 22.50
N VAL A 10 7.76 -22.39 21.44
CA VAL A 10 7.12 -21.11 21.11
C VAL A 10 6.30 -20.68 22.32
N THR A 11 6.75 -19.61 22.97
CA THR A 11 6.13 -19.11 24.20
C THR A 11 4.92 -18.28 23.81
N ILE A 12 3.77 -18.62 24.39
CA ILE A 12 2.46 -18.01 24.16
C ILE A 12 2.60 -16.47 24.25
N PRO A 13 2.30 -15.70 23.18
CA PRO A 13 2.02 -14.28 23.33
C PRO A 13 0.78 -14.19 24.23
N PRO A 14 0.83 -13.50 25.39
CA PRO A 14 -0.36 -13.45 26.22
C PRO A 14 -1.49 -12.80 25.42
N LEU A 15 -2.74 -13.12 25.75
CA LEU A 15 -3.91 -12.32 25.33
C LEU A 15 -3.83 -10.96 26.04
N ILE A 16 -2.78 -10.19 25.75
CA ILE A 16 -2.62 -8.84 26.25
C ILE A 16 -3.60 -8.02 25.41
N PRO A 17 -4.53 -7.29 26.05
CA PRO A 17 -5.20 -6.19 25.37
C PRO A 17 -4.15 -5.34 24.67
N LEU A 18 -4.47 -4.79 23.51
CA LEU A 18 -3.57 -3.82 22.90
C LEU A 18 -3.23 -2.75 23.95
N GLU A 19 -1.96 -2.34 24.05
CA GLU A 19 -1.53 -1.32 25.02
C GLU A 19 -2.42 -0.06 24.97
N TYR A 20 -2.95 0.22 23.77
CA TYR A 20 -3.80 1.37 23.46
C TYR A 20 -5.30 1.03 23.34
N SER A 21 -5.74 -0.20 23.65
CA SER A 21 -7.14 -0.62 23.51
C SER A 21 -7.45 -1.88 24.33
N ASN A 22 -8.57 -1.86 25.08
CA ASN A 22 -9.09 -3.02 25.81
C ASN A 22 -9.51 -4.21 24.91
N ARG A 23 -9.50 -4.03 23.58
CA ARG A 23 -9.75 -5.10 22.62
C ARG A 23 -8.53 -6.02 22.46
N VAL A 24 -8.82 -7.31 22.37
CA VAL A 24 -7.90 -8.33 21.86
C VAL A 24 -7.95 -8.33 20.33
N MET A 25 -6.77 -8.31 19.71
CA MET A 25 -6.62 -8.38 18.26
C MET A 25 -6.94 -9.80 17.76
N LEU A 26 -7.78 -9.92 16.74
CA LEU A 26 -8.28 -11.23 16.28
C LEU A 26 -7.17 -12.16 15.80
N LYS A 27 -6.11 -11.63 15.18
CA LYS A 27 -4.92 -12.39 14.79
C LYS A 27 -4.35 -13.21 15.96
N THR A 28 -4.29 -12.66 17.16
CA THR A 28 -3.75 -13.35 18.35
C THR A 28 -4.61 -14.52 18.81
N ILE A 29 -5.90 -14.53 18.46
CA ILE A 29 -6.84 -15.62 18.75
C ILE A 29 -6.78 -16.67 17.63
N LEU A 30 -6.75 -16.22 16.37
CA LEU A 30 -6.99 -17.06 15.20
C LEU A 30 -5.73 -17.70 14.61
N GLU A 31 -4.54 -17.12 14.86
CA GLU A 31 -3.27 -17.59 14.29
C GLU A 31 -2.33 -18.20 15.34
N CYS A 32 -2.85 -18.54 16.53
CA CYS A 32 -2.09 -19.12 17.65
C CYS A 32 -1.72 -20.62 17.48
N GLY A 33 -1.83 -21.20 16.28
CA GLY A 33 -1.49 -22.62 16.03
C GLY A 33 -2.33 -23.63 16.84
N ASP A 34 -1.72 -24.76 17.21
CA ASP A 34 -2.35 -25.84 18.01
C ASP A 34 -2.71 -25.41 19.45
N ASP A 35 -2.22 -24.25 19.90
CA ASP A 35 -2.42 -23.72 21.24
C ASP A 35 -3.76 -23.00 21.46
N GLN A 36 -4.65 -22.97 20.45
CA GLN A 36 -5.98 -22.38 20.59
C GLN A 36 -6.83 -23.04 21.70
N ILE A 37 -6.53 -24.29 22.06
CA ILE A 37 -7.21 -24.99 23.15
C ILE A 37 -7.00 -24.27 24.49
N GLY A 38 -5.83 -23.67 24.70
CA GLY A 38 -5.52 -22.90 25.91
C GLY A 38 -6.23 -21.55 26.01
N LEU A 39 -7.02 -21.16 25.00
CA LEU A 39 -7.81 -19.93 25.00
C LEU A 39 -9.27 -20.17 25.43
N PHE A 40 -9.73 -21.42 25.46
CA PHE A 40 -11.12 -21.73 25.84
C PHE A 40 -11.42 -21.33 27.29
N GLY A 41 -12.62 -20.82 27.52
CA GLY A 41 -13.07 -20.30 28.81
C GLY A 41 -12.57 -18.89 29.15
N LYS A 42 -11.67 -18.30 28.35
CA LYS A 42 -11.19 -16.94 28.59
C LYS A 42 -12.22 -15.91 28.11
N THR A 43 -12.53 -14.95 28.98
CA THR A 43 -13.33 -13.79 28.63
C THR A 43 -12.46 -12.75 27.92
N VAL A 44 -12.90 -12.30 26.75
CA VAL A 44 -12.21 -11.29 25.95
C VAL A 44 -13.17 -10.24 25.44
N VAL A 45 -12.64 -9.06 25.12
CA VAL A 45 -13.34 -8.03 24.35
C VAL A 45 -12.74 -8.00 22.95
N VAL A 46 -13.56 -8.16 21.92
CA VAL A 46 -13.15 -8.06 20.52
C VAL A 46 -13.99 -7.01 19.82
N GLY A 47 -13.47 -6.42 18.75
CA GLY A 47 -14.26 -5.50 17.93
C GLY A 47 -13.80 -5.49 16.50
N GLY A 48 -14.72 -5.30 15.58
CA GLY A 48 -14.49 -5.38 14.15
C GLY A 48 -15.77 -5.13 13.36
N TRP A 49 -15.71 -5.36 12.05
CA TRP A 49 -16.87 -5.28 11.18
C TRP A 49 -17.37 -6.66 10.76
N VAL A 50 -18.69 -6.78 10.60
CA VAL A 50 -19.35 -7.99 10.12
C VAL A 50 -19.02 -8.20 8.65
N LYS A 51 -18.50 -9.39 8.31
CA LYS A 51 -18.22 -9.80 6.93
C LYS A 51 -19.32 -10.67 6.32
N SER A 52 -19.95 -11.46 7.17
CA SER A 52 -21.13 -12.25 6.83
C SER A 52 -21.86 -12.60 8.10
N SER A 53 -23.17 -12.77 8.00
CA SER A 53 -24.01 -13.07 9.14
C SER A 53 -25.06 -14.11 8.79
N LYS A 54 -25.54 -14.85 9.80
CA LYS A 54 -26.68 -15.76 9.68
C LYS A 54 -27.55 -15.65 10.94
N GLU A 55 -28.86 -15.57 10.76
CA GLU A 55 -29.83 -15.72 11.84
C GLU A 55 -30.39 -17.15 11.85
N VAL A 56 -30.52 -17.73 13.04
CA VAL A 56 -31.25 -18.98 13.27
C VAL A 56 -32.32 -18.70 14.32
N LYS A 57 -33.57 -18.65 13.90
CA LYS A 57 -34.73 -18.49 14.78
C LYS A 57 -34.95 -19.80 15.54
N ARG A 58 -35.16 -19.76 16.86
CA ARG A 58 -35.64 -20.94 17.59
C ARG A 58 -37.13 -21.10 17.30
N GLU A 59 -37.55 -22.31 16.95
CA GLU A 59 -38.97 -22.64 16.91
C GLU A 59 -39.55 -22.48 18.33
N PRO A 60 -40.75 -21.91 18.48
CA PRO A 60 -41.40 -21.87 19.77
C PRO A 60 -41.66 -23.30 20.22
N VAL A 61 -41.05 -23.71 21.33
CA VAL A 61 -41.42 -24.95 22.01
C VAL A 61 -42.90 -24.82 22.34
N ALA A 62 -43.74 -25.67 21.74
CA ALA A 62 -45.17 -25.70 21.98
C ALA A 62 -45.39 -25.72 23.49
N ALA A 63 -46.08 -24.69 24.01
CA ALA A 63 -46.35 -24.57 25.42
C ALA A 63 -47.08 -25.84 25.91
N ALA A 64 -46.42 -26.61 26.77
CA ALA A 64 -47.05 -27.69 27.48
C ALA A 64 -48.28 -27.14 28.23
N LEU A 65 -49.39 -27.85 28.08
CA LEU A 65 -50.71 -27.55 28.62
C LEU A 65 -50.66 -26.98 30.05
N LYS A 66 -51.25 -25.79 30.24
CA LYS A 66 -51.54 -25.24 31.57
C LYS A 66 -52.60 -26.10 32.28
N PRO A 67 -52.43 -26.46 33.56
CA PRO A 67 -53.53 -26.83 34.44
C PRO A 67 -54.23 -25.57 35.00
N PRO A 68 -55.46 -25.69 35.52
CA PRO A 68 -56.36 -24.55 35.75
C PRO A 68 -55.99 -23.69 36.95
N THR A 69 -56.40 -22.44 36.83
CA THR A 69 -56.31 -21.30 37.75
C THR A 69 -56.82 -21.57 39.17
N ALA A 70 -56.04 -21.18 40.18
CA ALA A 70 -56.51 -20.88 41.52
C ALA A 70 -56.64 -19.36 41.70
N ALA A 71 -57.79 -18.91 42.20
CA ALA A 71 -58.03 -17.55 42.64
C ALA A 71 -57.43 -17.35 44.04
N GLU A 72 -56.70 -16.26 44.25
CA GLU A 72 -56.95 -15.28 45.32
C GLU A 72 -55.88 -14.17 45.29
N ALA A 73 -56.36 -12.96 45.53
CA ALA A 73 -55.63 -11.71 45.41
C ALA A 73 -55.03 -11.28 46.76
N PHE A 74 -53.81 -10.74 46.75
CA PHE A 74 -53.28 -9.90 47.83
C PHE A 74 -52.62 -8.63 47.23
N PRO A 75 -52.77 -7.45 47.86
CA PRO A 75 -52.29 -6.17 47.34
C PRO A 75 -50.78 -5.94 47.59
N PRO A 76 -50.13 -4.99 46.89
CA PRO A 76 -48.68 -4.85 46.87
C PRO A 76 -48.15 -3.93 47.99
N SER A 77 -46.96 -4.26 48.49
CA SER A 77 -46.13 -3.38 49.33
C SER A 77 -45.02 -2.69 48.51
N PRO A 78 -44.57 -1.47 48.87
CA PRO A 78 -43.79 -0.62 47.98
C PRO A 78 -42.27 -0.77 48.14
N GLY A 79 -41.54 -0.67 47.03
CA GLY A 79 -40.21 -0.04 46.99
C GLY A 79 -39.02 -0.92 46.62
N ARG A 80 -38.50 -0.72 45.41
CA ARG A 80 -37.13 -0.21 45.17
C ARG A 80 -36.99 0.20 43.70
N LYS A 81 -36.66 1.47 43.46
CA LYS A 81 -36.28 1.99 42.13
C LYS A 81 -34.83 1.57 41.87
N GLU A 82 -34.59 0.75 40.85
CA GLU A 82 -33.26 0.64 40.24
C GLU A 82 -33.11 1.74 39.19
N LEU A 83 -32.06 2.52 39.38
CA LEU A 83 -31.65 3.62 38.52
C LEU A 83 -31.00 3.04 37.26
N SER A 84 -31.52 3.42 36.10
CA SER A 84 -30.92 3.15 34.79
C SER A 84 -29.78 4.12 34.54
N CYS A 85 -28.56 3.60 34.36
CA CYS A 85 -27.39 4.38 33.97
C CYS A 85 -27.46 4.76 32.48
N VAL A 86 -28.27 5.77 32.16
CA VAL A 86 -28.14 6.60 30.95
C VAL A 86 -27.36 7.89 31.25
N GLU A 87 -26.82 8.06 32.45
CA GLU A 87 -26.10 9.28 32.85
C GLU A 87 -24.66 9.03 33.30
N VAL A 88 -23.83 8.39 32.47
CA VAL A 88 -22.36 8.51 32.58
C VAL A 88 -21.69 8.44 31.20
N VAL A 89 -22.07 9.27 30.21
CA VAL A 89 -21.16 9.77 29.14
C VAL A 89 -21.72 11.07 28.53
N GLN A 90 -22.03 12.08 29.36
CA GLN A 90 -22.25 13.46 28.88
C GLN A 90 -21.56 14.50 29.77
N SER A 91 -20.35 14.19 30.25
CA SER A 91 -19.54 15.14 31.01
C SER A 91 -18.05 14.99 30.66
N ARG A 92 -17.70 15.30 29.41
CA ARG A 92 -16.36 15.75 28.98
C ARG A 92 -16.37 16.00 27.46
N ILE A 93 -16.66 17.25 27.08
CA ILE A 93 -16.15 18.01 25.90
C ILE A 93 -16.89 19.38 25.95
N PRO A 94 -16.22 20.51 26.17
CA PRO A 94 -16.87 21.81 26.31
C PRO A 94 -17.00 22.50 24.95
N PHE A 95 -18.04 22.18 24.15
CA PHE A 95 -18.34 23.00 22.97
C PHE A 95 -19.83 23.15 22.59
N PHE A 96 -20.74 22.35 23.15
CA PHE A 96 -22.15 22.37 22.73
C PHE A 96 -23.11 23.27 23.55
N LYS A 97 -22.58 24.26 24.30
CA LYS A 97 -23.41 25.22 25.05
C LYS A 97 -23.72 26.55 24.30
N LYS A 98 -23.44 26.67 23.00
CA LYS A 98 -23.62 27.94 22.27
C LYS A 98 -24.60 27.95 21.07
N ILE A 99 -25.37 26.88 20.79
CA ILE A 99 -26.34 26.87 19.67
C ILE A 99 -27.75 26.46 20.10
N ILE A 100 -28.23 26.94 21.26
CA ILE A 100 -29.66 26.93 21.60
C ILE A 100 -30.02 28.27 22.27
N ARG A 101 -29.82 29.36 21.51
CA ARG A 101 -30.28 30.71 21.91
C ARG A 101 -30.60 31.63 20.71
N VAL A 102 -30.80 31.06 19.52
CA VAL A 102 -31.05 31.81 18.27
C VAL A 102 -32.44 31.57 17.66
N PHE A 103 -33.23 30.62 18.15
CA PHE A 103 -34.64 30.52 17.74
C PHE A 103 -35.53 30.48 18.98
N GLY A 104 -35.90 31.66 19.45
CA GLY A 104 -37.00 31.84 20.38
C GLY A 104 -38.32 31.72 19.63
N VAL A 105 -39.22 30.88 20.14
CA VAL A 105 -40.66 30.98 19.92
C VAL A 105 -41.37 30.65 21.22
N SER A 106 -42.22 31.58 21.62
CA SER A 106 -42.92 31.70 22.90
C SER A 106 -43.99 30.64 23.12
N SER A 107 -44.25 30.37 24.39
CA SER A 107 -45.47 29.78 24.92
C SER A 107 -46.64 30.77 24.85
N ASP A 108 -47.77 30.39 24.24
CA ASP A 108 -49.09 30.41 24.87
C ASP A 108 -50.24 30.11 23.88
N SER A 109 -51.31 29.52 24.46
CA SER A 109 -52.70 29.36 23.96
C SER A 109 -53.01 28.30 22.89
N TYR A 110 -53.78 27.25 23.26
CA TYR A 110 -55.12 26.86 22.72
C TYR A 110 -55.63 25.58 23.48
N PRO A 111 -56.96 25.34 23.55
CA PRO A 111 -57.62 24.58 24.61
C PRO A 111 -57.64 23.07 24.39
N GLY A 112 -57.85 22.35 25.49
CA GLY A 112 -57.76 20.90 25.57
C GLY A 112 -58.81 20.14 24.77
N VAL A 113 -58.31 19.16 24.02
CA VAL A 113 -59.01 17.92 23.67
C VAL A 113 -58.15 16.78 24.22
N ARG A 114 -58.60 16.14 25.30
CA ARG A 114 -58.01 14.88 25.79
C ARG A 114 -58.56 13.74 24.94
N GLU A 115 -57.93 13.46 23.81
CA GLU A 115 -58.06 12.14 23.21
C GLU A 115 -57.26 11.14 24.06
N LYS A 116 -57.97 10.15 24.63
CA LYS A 116 -57.34 8.96 25.20
C LYS A 116 -56.69 8.21 24.04
N PHE A 117 -55.38 8.33 23.89
CA PHE A 117 -54.60 7.37 23.11
C PHE A 117 -54.70 6.00 23.78
N GLU A 118 -55.45 5.08 23.17
CA GLU A 118 -55.28 3.67 23.47
C GLU A 118 -53.85 3.26 23.12
N PRO A 119 -53.13 2.57 24.03
CA PRO A 119 -51.80 2.08 23.71
C PRO A 119 -51.92 1.03 22.61
N VAL A 120 -51.39 1.33 21.42
CA VAL A 120 -51.17 0.34 20.36
C VAL A 120 -50.49 -0.87 20.99
N PRO A 121 -51.04 -2.09 20.88
CA PRO A 121 -50.41 -3.27 21.43
C PRO A 121 -49.01 -3.39 20.84
N LYS A 122 -47.98 -3.32 21.71
CA LYS A 122 -46.60 -3.57 21.29
C LYS A 122 -46.57 -4.94 20.61
N PRO A 123 -46.02 -5.05 19.39
CA PRO A 123 -45.91 -6.35 18.75
C PRO A 123 -45.18 -7.32 19.69
N PRO A 124 -45.59 -8.61 19.72
CA PRO A 124 -44.95 -9.59 20.59
C PRO A 124 -43.44 -9.59 20.33
N PRO A 125 -42.60 -9.74 21.38
CA PRO A 125 -41.17 -9.79 21.20
C PRO A 125 -40.83 -10.90 20.20
N PRO A 126 -39.90 -10.66 19.26
CA PRO A 126 -39.52 -11.67 18.28
C PRO A 126 -39.05 -12.94 19.01
N PRO A 127 -39.33 -14.14 18.45
CA PRO A 127 -38.88 -15.38 19.05
C PRO A 127 -37.35 -15.35 19.22
N PRO A 128 -36.81 -15.97 20.29
CA PRO A 128 -35.38 -15.93 20.55
C PRO A 128 -34.61 -16.53 19.37
N SER A 129 -33.76 -15.71 18.77
CA SER A 129 -32.85 -16.05 17.69
C SER A 129 -31.41 -16.18 18.19
N LYS A 130 -30.64 -17.04 17.52
CA LYS A 130 -29.17 -17.02 17.56
C LYS A 130 -28.63 -16.35 16.31
N PHE A 131 -27.74 -15.37 16.49
CA PHE A 131 -27.04 -14.71 15.41
C PHE A 131 -25.59 -15.20 15.36
N PHE A 132 -25.14 -15.57 14.16
CA PHE A 132 -23.78 -16.01 13.88
C PHE A 132 -23.12 -14.97 13.00
N LEU A 133 -22.15 -14.24 13.52
CA LEU A 133 -21.46 -13.16 12.82
C LEU A 133 -20.01 -13.55 12.58
N GLN A 134 -19.57 -13.51 11.34
CA GLN A 134 -18.15 -13.55 11.01
C GLN A 134 -17.62 -12.14 11.08
N ILE A 135 -16.75 -11.85 12.05
CA ILE A 135 -16.16 -10.53 12.21
C ILE A 135 -14.70 -10.49 11.81
N SER A 136 -14.28 -9.33 11.32
CA SER A 136 -12.90 -9.02 10.98
C SER A 136 -12.52 -7.69 11.60
N ASP A 137 -11.33 -7.60 12.15
CA ASP A 137 -10.70 -6.35 12.58
C ASP A 137 -9.58 -5.91 11.60
N GLY A 138 -9.30 -6.73 10.58
CA GLY A 138 -8.26 -6.49 9.58
C GLY A 138 -6.88 -7.05 9.94
N SER A 139 -6.69 -7.56 11.16
CA SER A 139 -5.41 -8.07 11.63
C SER A 139 -5.01 -9.42 11.00
N SER A 140 -5.99 -10.23 10.59
CA SER A 140 -5.80 -11.55 9.98
C SER A 140 -6.72 -11.77 8.77
N ILE A 141 -6.43 -12.81 7.99
CA ILE A 141 -7.33 -13.27 6.91
C ILE A 141 -8.57 -13.95 7.48
N SER A 142 -8.35 -14.76 8.53
CA SER A 142 -9.40 -15.47 9.22
C SER A 142 -10.33 -14.47 9.91
N SER A 143 -11.61 -14.81 9.96
CA SER A 143 -12.63 -14.09 10.70
C SER A 143 -13.01 -14.88 11.95
N LEU A 144 -13.32 -14.19 13.04
CA LEU A 144 -13.79 -14.81 14.27
C LEU A 144 -15.30 -15.02 14.17
N MET A 145 -15.77 -16.20 14.52
CA MET A 145 -17.20 -16.45 14.71
C MET A 145 -17.64 -15.84 16.04
N VAL A 146 -18.63 -14.97 15.98
CA VAL A 146 -19.27 -14.35 17.14
C VAL A 146 -20.72 -14.81 17.19
N VAL A 147 -21.09 -15.46 18.30
CA VAL A 147 -22.41 -16.05 18.51
C VAL A 147 -23.17 -15.24 19.54
N ILE A 148 -24.29 -14.65 19.11
CA ILE A 148 -25.17 -13.85 19.96
C ILE A 148 -26.46 -14.62 20.17
N ASP A 149 -26.78 -14.92 21.43
CA ASP A 149 -28.09 -15.45 21.80
C ASP A 149 -28.98 -14.28 22.25
N SER A 150 -30.03 -13.98 21.49
CA SER A 150 -30.94 -12.86 21.81
C SER A 150 -31.68 -13.03 23.14
N ALA A 151 -31.75 -14.26 23.69
CA ALA A 151 -32.26 -14.49 25.03
C ALA A 151 -31.32 -14.00 26.14
N VAL A 152 -30.01 -13.90 25.85
CA VAL A 152 -28.97 -13.41 26.78
C VAL A 152 -28.69 -11.94 26.53
N VAL A 153 -28.58 -11.55 25.26
CA VAL A 153 -28.23 -10.20 24.83
C VAL A 153 -29.31 -9.67 23.88
N PRO A 154 -30.29 -8.89 24.38
CA PRO A 154 -31.38 -8.37 23.55
C PRO A 154 -30.83 -7.48 22.42
N VAL A 155 -30.94 -7.97 21.18
CA VAL A 155 -30.53 -7.22 19.98
C VAL A 155 -31.43 -7.57 18.80
N SER A 156 -31.70 -6.60 17.93
CA SER A 156 -32.48 -6.80 16.71
C SER A 156 -31.58 -7.22 15.55
N ALA A 157 -32.10 -8.08 14.68
CA ALA A 157 -31.41 -8.55 13.47
C ALA A 157 -30.91 -7.39 12.59
N GLY A 158 -31.74 -6.35 12.40
CA GLY A 158 -31.39 -5.17 11.59
C GLY A 158 -30.19 -4.37 12.10
N HIS A 159 -29.85 -4.48 13.40
CA HIS A 159 -28.70 -3.77 13.97
C HIS A 159 -27.38 -4.54 13.88
N VAL A 160 -27.39 -5.85 13.61
CA VAL A 160 -26.17 -6.67 13.71
C VAL A 160 -25.86 -7.50 12.46
N LEU A 161 -26.86 -7.80 11.64
CA LEU A 161 -26.67 -8.61 10.43
C LEU A 161 -26.05 -7.86 9.24
N PRO A 162 -26.28 -6.55 9.00
CA PRO A 162 -25.74 -5.91 7.81
C PRO A 162 -24.22 -6.03 7.68
N THR A 163 -23.73 -6.47 6.52
CA THR A 163 -22.29 -6.51 6.22
C THR A 163 -21.68 -5.12 6.36
N GLY A 164 -20.54 -5.02 7.04
CA GLY A 164 -19.86 -3.76 7.33
C GLY A 164 -20.21 -3.16 8.70
N THR A 165 -21.28 -3.66 9.36
CA THR A 165 -21.68 -3.23 10.70
C THR A 165 -20.52 -3.39 11.68
N CYS A 166 -20.20 -2.34 12.41
CA CYS A 166 -19.11 -2.35 13.39
C CYS A 166 -19.67 -2.70 14.78
N ILE A 167 -19.09 -3.72 15.40
CA ILE A 167 -19.49 -4.20 16.72
C ILE A 167 -18.29 -4.23 17.67
N LEU A 168 -18.59 -4.14 18.97
CA LEU A 168 -17.69 -4.47 20.07
C LEU A 168 -18.39 -5.49 20.94
N ALA A 169 -17.80 -6.68 21.08
CA ALA A 169 -18.38 -7.80 21.79
C ALA A 169 -17.46 -8.24 22.93
N GLN A 170 -18.01 -8.33 24.14
CA GLN A 170 -17.40 -9.02 25.26
C GLN A 170 -18.05 -10.40 25.39
N GLY A 171 -17.24 -11.43 25.55
CA GLY A 171 -17.74 -12.80 25.68
C GLY A 171 -16.66 -13.80 26.04
N VAL A 172 -17.07 -15.06 26.09
CA VAL A 172 -16.20 -16.20 26.42
C VAL A 172 -15.82 -16.94 25.15
N LEU A 173 -14.53 -17.23 24.99
CA LEU A 173 -14.04 -18.08 23.91
C LEU A 173 -14.40 -19.54 24.17
N GLU A 174 -15.09 -20.17 23.25
CA GLU A 174 -15.53 -21.56 23.33
C GLU A 174 -15.08 -22.35 22.10
N LYS A 175 -15.04 -23.69 22.22
CA LYS A 175 -14.85 -24.56 21.08
C LYS A 175 -16.07 -24.44 20.16
N SER A 176 -15.82 -24.19 18.87
CA SER A 176 -16.89 -24.07 17.89
C SER A 176 -17.81 -25.29 17.89
N SER A 177 -19.11 -25.04 18.06
CA SER A 177 -20.17 -26.05 18.01
C SER A 177 -20.54 -26.49 16.58
N SER A 178 -20.03 -25.80 15.57
CA SER A 178 -20.32 -26.06 14.16
C SER A 178 -19.29 -27.00 13.51
N HIS A 179 -19.75 -28.02 12.75
CA HIS A 179 -18.89 -28.88 11.93
C HIS A 179 -18.26 -28.08 10.78
N GLY A 180 -17.19 -27.33 11.06
CA GLY A 180 -16.51 -26.46 10.11
C GLY A 180 -15.02 -26.32 10.41
N LYS A 181 -14.32 -25.54 9.57
CA LYS A 181 -12.87 -25.25 9.72
C LYS A 181 -12.51 -24.34 10.90
N GLN A 182 -13.50 -23.71 11.53
CA GLN A 182 -13.27 -22.81 12.67
C GLN A 182 -13.32 -23.61 13.98
N THR A 183 -12.24 -23.53 14.73
CA THR A 183 -11.99 -24.24 16.00
C THR A 183 -12.49 -23.47 17.21
N ILE A 184 -12.59 -22.14 17.10
CA ILE A 184 -12.91 -21.23 18.19
C ILE A 184 -14.03 -20.25 17.81
N GLU A 185 -14.97 -20.04 18.72
CA GLU A 185 -16.04 -19.05 18.60
C GLU A 185 -16.15 -18.21 19.88
N LEU A 186 -16.65 -16.98 19.76
CA LEU A 186 -16.92 -16.10 20.89
C LEU A 186 -18.42 -16.11 21.20
N LYS A 187 -18.78 -16.63 22.37
CA LYS A 187 -20.14 -16.55 22.88
C LYS A 187 -20.34 -15.24 23.63
N VAL A 188 -21.21 -14.39 23.10
CA VAL A 188 -21.34 -13.01 23.55
C VAL A 188 -22.14 -12.91 24.85
N GLU A 189 -21.60 -12.15 25.79
CA GLU A 189 -22.24 -11.76 27.05
C GLU A 189 -22.69 -10.29 27.02
N LYS A 190 -21.92 -9.43 26.34
CA LYS A 190 -22.27 -8.02 26.12
C LYS A 190 -21.88 -7.60 24.72
N ILE A 191 -22.75 -6.84 24.06
CA ILE A 191 -22.47 -6.26 22.74
C ILE A 191 -22.77 -4.78 22.74
N LEU A 192 -21.90 -4.02 22.09
CA LEU A 192 -22.14 -2.65 21.70
C LEU A 192 -22.13 -2.59 20.17
N HIS A 193 -23.24 -2.14 19.61
CA HIS A 193 -23.33 -1.78 18.21
C HIS A 193 -22.79 -0.36 18.04
N ILE A 194 -21.71 -0.21 17.25
CA ILE A 194 -20.96 1.05 17.14
C ILE A 194 -21.33 1.81 15.87
N GLY A 195 -21.35 1.13 14.72
CA GLY A 195 -21.57 1.76 13.42
C GLY A 195 -22.52 0.95 12.57
N THR A 196 -23.69 1.51 12.28
CA THR A 196 -24.71 0.95 11.40
C THR A 196 -24.27 1.00 9.94
N VAL A 197 -24.84 0.12 9.12
CA VAL A 197 -24.67 0.14 7.66
C VAL A 197 -26.01 -0.02 6.99
N GLU A 198 -26.33 0.92 6.10
CA GLU A 198 -27.48 0.80 5.19
C GLU A 198 -27.11 -0.15 4.03
N PRO A 199 -27.68 -1.36 3.96
CA PRO A 199 -27.21 -2.41 3.04
C PRO A 199 -27.23 -1.97 1.57
N ASP A 200 -28.22 -1.19 1.15
CA ASP A 200 -28.44 -0.81 -0.24
C ASP A 200 -27.42 0.22 -0.75
N THR A 201 -26.82 0.99 0.15
CA THR A 201 -25.85 2.05 -0.20
C THR A 201 -24.41 1.60 0.01
N TYR A 202 -24.18 0.57 0.82
CA TYR A 202 -22.83 0.11 1.13
C TYR A 202 -22.19 -0.64 -0.04
N PRO A 203 -21.07 -0.17 -0.62
CA PRO A 203 -20.50 -0.77 -1.84
C PRO A 203 -20.15 -2.26 -1.67
N LEU A 204 -19.71 -2.67 -0.48
CA LEU A 204 -19.30 -4.05 -0.19
C LEU A 204 -20.46 -4.97 0.24
N SER A 205 -21.71 -4.50 0.25
CA SER A 205 -22.87 -5.37 0.48
C SER A 205 -23.11 -6.31 -0.71
N ARG A 206 -22.70 -5.89 -1.92
CA ARG A 206 -22.80 -6.67 -3.15
C ARG A 206 -21.83 -7.86 -3.11
N LYS A 207 -22.27 -9.00 -3.66
CA LYS A 207 -21.44 -10.21 -3.74
C LYS A 207 -20.24 -9.98 -4.69
N ARG A 208 -19.03 -9.98 -4.12
CA ARG A 208 -17.71 -9.99 -4.80
C ARG A 208 -17.55 -8.95 -5.92
N LEU A 209 -16.97 -7.81 -5.58
CA LEU A 209 -16.54 -6.81 -6.57
C LEU A 209 -15.16 -7.18 -7.16
N PRO A 210 -14.95 -6.99 -8.47
CA PRO A 210 -13.61 -7.09 -9.07
C PRO A 210 -12.71 -5.94 -8.58
N LEU A 211 -11.38 -6.13 -8.69
CA LEU A 211 -10.40 -5.14 -8.22
C LEU A 211 -10.56 -3.79 -8.91
N ASP A 212 -10.81 -3.78 -10.22
CA ASP A 212 -11.03 -2.55 -10.98
C ASP A 212 -12.19 -1.71 -10.41
N SER A 213 -13.32 -2.34 -10.07
CA SER A 213 -14.47 -1.64 -9.46
C SER A 213 -14.20 -1.22 -8.02
N LEU A 214 -13.31 -1.91 -7.30
CA LEU A 214 -12.92 -1.51 -5.94
C LEU A 214 -12.09 -0.22 -5.93
N ARG A 215 -11.45 0.14 -7.06
CA ARG A 215 -10.67 1.39 -7.19
C ARG A 215 -11.53 2.65 -7.09
N ASP A 216 -12.84 2.54 -7.35
CA ASP A 216 -13.79 3.64 -7.16
C ASP A 216 -14.12 3.89 -5.67
N TYR A 217 -13.75 2.96 -4.79
CA TYR A 217 -14.00 3.04 -3.34
C TYR A 217 -12.70 2.83 -2.55
N PRO A 218 -11.64 3.64 -2.78
CA PRO A 218 -10.32 3.40 -2.19
C PRO A 218 -10.35 3.47 -0.65
N HIS A 219 -11.23 4.29 -0.07
CA HIS A 219 -11.46 4.43 1.37
C HIS A 219 -12.16 3.22 2.02
N ILE A 220 -12.87 2.38 1.25
CA ILE A 220 -13.63 1.22 1.77
C ILE A 220 -12.99 -0.12 1.37
N ARG A 221 -12.34 -0.21 0.21
CA ARG A 221 -11.75 -1.45 -0.30
C ARG A 221 -10.77 -2.17 0.65
N PRO A 222 -10.07 -1.51 1.60
CA PRO A 222 -9.26 -2.21 2.61
C PRO A 222 -10.05 -3.19 3.50
N ARG A 223 -11.39 -3.08 3.56
CA ARG A 223 -12.25 -4.04 4.27
C ARG A 223 -12.45 -5.36 3.53
N THR A 224 -12.02 -5.45 2.27
CA THR A 224 -12.00 -6.71 1.50
C THR A 224 -10.80 -7.56 1.89
N THR A 225 -10.92 -8.89 1.81
CA THR A 225 -9.80 -9.78 2.17
C THR A 225 -8.57 -9.52 1.31
N THR A 226 -8.75 -9.35 0.00
CA THR A 226 -7.64 -9.16 -0.94
C THR A 226 -6.82 -7.91 -0.63
N VAL A 227 -7.47 -6.75 -0.52
CA VAL A 227 -6.76 -5.50 -0.24
C VAL A 227 -6.15 -5.50 1.16
N ALA A 228 -6.85 -6.04 2.17
CA ALA A 228 -6.28 -6.20 3.51
C ALA A 228 -5.00 -7.06 3.51
N SER A 229 -5.00 -8.18 2.78
CA SER A 229 -3.82 -9.05 2.64
C SER A 229 -2.66 -8.34 1.95
N ILE A 230 -2.93 -7.61 0.86
CA ILE A 230 -1.90 -6.82 0.16
C ILE A 230 -1.33 -5.73 1.08
N THR A 231 -2.19 -5.07 1.88
CA THR A 231 -1.76 -4.03 2.81
C THR A 231 -0.84 -4.59 3.89
N ARG A 232 -1.16 -5.76 4.46
CA ARG A 232 -0.27 -6.44 5.44
C ARG A 232 1.04 -6.91 4.83
N ILE A 233 1.02 -7.43 3.59
CA ILE A 233 2.24 -7.78 2.86
C ILE A 233 3.10 -6.53 2.62
N CYS A 234 2.48 -5.42 2.21
CA CYS A 234 3.15 -4.14 1.98
C CYS A 234 3.82 -3.61 3.26
N ASP A 235 3.09 -3.58 4.38
CA ASP A 235 3.62 -3.23 5.72
C ASP A 235 4.81 -4.12 6.12
N THR A 236 4.70 -5.43 5.94
CA THR A 236 5.79 -6.35 6.26
C THR A 236 7.00 -6.15 5.34
N LEU A 237 6.78 -5.81 4.07
CA LEU A 237 7.85 -5.53 3.10
C LEU A 237 8.56 -4.20 3.39
N ASP A 238 7.81 -3.19 3.81
CA ASP A 238 8.33 -1.88 4.24
C ASP A 238 9.29 -2.07 5.43
N PHE A 239 8.84 -2.79 6.45
CA PHE A 239 9.67 -3.17 7.59
C PHE A 239 10.89 -4.01 7.18
N ALA A 240 10.73 -4.94 6.24
CA ALA A 240 11.82 -5.76 5.72
C ALA A 240 12.90 -4.91 5.02
N ALA A 241 12.50 -3.93 4.21
CA ALA A 241 13.44 -3.05 3.52
C ALA A 241 14.29 -2.28 4.55
N HIS A 242 13.65 -1.65 5.54
CA HIS A 242 14.37 -0.97 6.63
C HIS A 242 15.30 -1.93 7.41
N THR A 243 14.81 -3.14 7.71
CA THR A 243 15.59 -4.16 8.42
C THR A 243 16.83 -4.60 7.63
N PHE A 244 16.70 -4.82 6.32
CA PHE A 244 17.82 -5.16 5.44
C PHE A 244 18.92 -4.11 5.55
N PHE A 245 18.58 -2.84 5.28
CA PHE A 245 19.55 -1.76 5.27
C PHE A 245 20.18 -1.53 6.65
N HIS A 246 19.38 -1.56 7.71
CA HIS A 246 19.89 -1.41 9.08
C HIS A 246 20.89 -2.52 9.45
N ASN A 247 20.57 -3.77 9.14
CA ASN A 247 21.45 -4.92 9.43
C ASN A 247 22.75 -4.91 8.62
N HIS A 248 22.79 -4.18 7.49
CA HIS A 248 23.99 -4.00 6.67
C HIS A 248 24.69 -2.66 6.90
N GLY A 249 24.37 -1.95 7.99
CA GLY A 249 25.07 -0.74 8.42
C GLY A 249 24.73 0.51 7.61
N PHE A 250 23.61 0.52 6.87
CA PHE A 250 23.14 1.69 6.16
C PHE A 250 22.38 2.65 7.08
N LEU A 251 22.55 3.95 6.84
CA LEU A 251 21.78 5.00 7.52
C LEU A 251 20.63 5.51 6.64
N HIS A 252 19.45 5.64 7.24
CA HIS A 252 18.29 6.20 6.57
C HIS A 252 18.39 7.72 6.48
N VAL A 253 18.27 8.26 5.27
CA VAL A 253 18.33 9.69 4.97
C VAL A 253 17.04 10.14 4.31
N GLN A 254 16.40 11.15 4.91
CA GLN A 254 15.25 11.82 4.33
C GLN A 254 15.72 12.89 3.35
N VAL A 255 15.59 12.60 2.06
CA VAL A 255 15.97 13.53 0.98
C VAL A 255 14.79 14.45 0.60
N PRO A 256 15.05 15.66 0.06
CA PRO A 256 14.00 16.59 -0.31
C PRO A 256 13.03 16.04 -1.37
N ILE A 257 11.73 16.26 -1.15
CA ILE A 257 10.67 15.98 -2.13
C ILE A 257 10.53 17.13 -3.12
N ILE A 258 10.58 18.38 -2.65
CA ILE A 258 10.59 19.55 -3.52
C ILE A 258 12.02 19.81 -3.95
N THR A 259 12.25 19.92 -5.26
CA THR A 259 13.57 20.11 -5.83
C THR A 259 13.52 21.13 -6.96
N THR A 260 14.64 21.82 -7.17
CA THR A 260 14.82 22.66 -8.35
C THR A 260 15.53 21.89 -9.46
N ILE A 261 16.08 20.73 -9.13
CA ILE A 261 17.06 19.99 -9.93
C ILE A 261 16.36 18.99 -10.81
N ASP A 262 16.86 18.85 -12.04
CA ASP A 262 16.54 17.73 -12.89
C ASP A 262 17.63 16.66 -12.79
N SER A 263 17.35 15.56 -12.08
CA SER A 263 18.32 14.48 -11.96
C SER A 263 18.37 13.61 -13.22
N GLU A 264 17.25 13.38 -13.90
CA GLU A 264 17.19 12.41 -14.99
C GLU A 264 17.30 13.05 -16.39
N GLY A 265 16.93 14.32 -16.56
CA GLY A 265 17.07 15.08 -17.80
C GLY A 265 16.06 14.73 -18.90
N PHE A 266 15.27 13.65 -18.73
CA PHE A 266 14.35 13.13 -19.75
C PHE A 266 12.92 12.91 -19.26
N SER A 267 12.63 13.13 -17.97
CA SER A 267 11.34 12.82 -17.35
C SER A 267 10.47 14.07 -17.20
N GLU A 268 9.17 13.94 -17.48
CA GLU A 268 8.19 15.00 -17.18
C GLU A 268 7.98 15.13 -15.66
N LYS A 269 7.98 16.36 -15.14
CA LYS A 269 7.93 16.67 -13.71
C LYS A 269 6.69 17.49 -13.36
N PHE A 270 6.14 17.26 -12.16
CA PHE A 270 5.13 18.16 -11.60
C PHE A 270 5.78 19.44 -11.10
N GLN A 271 5.34 20.59 -11.61
CA GLN A 271 5.76 21.89 -11.08
C GLN A 271 5.05 22.19 -9.76
N VAL A 272 5.80 22.68 -8.79
CA VAL A 272 5.30 23.15 -7.49
C VAL A 272 5.35 24.68 -7.51
N THR A 273 4.19 25.33 -7.38
CA THR A 273 4.06 26.78 -7.41
C THR A 273 2.97 27.26 -6.46
N THR A 274 3.15 28.46 -5.92
CA THR A 274 2.14 29.20 -5.15
C THR A 274 1.48 30.33 -5.95
N SER A 275 1.99 30.59 -7.17
CA SER A 275 1.51 31.67 -8.01
C SER A 275 0.09 31.41 -8.49
N LYS A 276 -0.82 32.35 -8.20
CA LYS A 276 -2.22 32.31 -8.67
C LYS A 276 -2.35 32.59 -10.17
N LYS A 277 -1.30 33.11 -10.83
CA LYS A 277 -1.32 33.50 -12.25
C LYS A 277 -1.35 32.29 -13.21
N TRP A 278 -1.15 31.07 -12.72
CA TRP A 278 -1.18 29.83 -13.52
C TRP A 278 -2.58 29.48 -14.10
N GLY A 279 -3.62 30.27 -13.79
CA GLY A 279 -4.98 30.09 -14.30
C GLY A 279 -5.43 31.09 -15.39
N LEU A 280 -4.58 32.03 -15.81
CA LEU A 280 -4.93 33.08 -16.79
C LEU A 280 -3.85 33.18 -17.86
N GLY A 281 -3.91 32.32 -18.89
CA GLY A 281 -3.00 32.35 -20.04
C GLY A 281 -3.46 31.47 -21.20
N SER A 282 -4.04 32.13 -22.22
CA SER A 282 -4.16 31.72 -23.63
C SER A 282 -4.77 30.35 -23.98
N GLY A 283 -6.10 30.25 -23.87
CA GLY A 283 -6.89 29.31 -24.66
C GLY A 283 -7.66 30.06 -25.74
N SER A 284 -7.03 30.42 -26.85
CA SER A 284 -7.77 30.52 -28.12
C SER A 284 -7.84 29.12 -28.69
N ASP A 285 -9.06 28.58 -28.70
CA ASP A 285 -9.46 27.22 -29.06
C ASP A 285 -9.31 26.91 -30.56
N ALA A 286 -8.25 27.40 -31.21
CA ALA A 286 -8.12 27.44 -32.68
C ALA A 286 -6.87 26.76 -33.27
N ASP A 287 -5.90 26.29 -32.47
CA ASP A 287 -4.67 25.68 -33.02
C ASP A 287 -4.52 24.16 -32.81
N VAL A 288 -5.51 23.50 -32.21
CA VAL A 288 -5.51 22.02 -32.03
C VAL A 288 -6.10 21.33 -33.26
N ARG A 289 -5.60 21.66 -34.46
CA ARG A 289 -5.85 20.89 -35.70
C ARG A 289 -4.69 21.01 -36.68
N HIS A 290 -3.47 20.64 -36.27
CA HIS A 290 -2.46 20.03 -37.15
C HIS A 290 -1.21 19.72 -36.33
N GLU A 291 -1.17 18.59 -35.62
CA GLU A 291 0.07 17.88 -35.25
C GLU A 291 -0.26 16.54 -34.61
N THR A 292 -0.99 15.72 -35.38
CA THR A 292 -1.01 14.27 -35.18
C THR A 292 -0.13 13.69 -36.30
N VAL A 293 0.76 12.77 -35.93
CA VAL A 293 1.86 12.17 -36.71
C VAL A 293 3.20 12.91 -36.56
N LYS A 294 3.94 12.56 -35.50
CA LYS A 294 5.41 12.32 -35.50
C LYS A 294 5.87 11.85 -34.12
N ALA A 295 5.61 10.58 -33.83
CA ALA A 295 6.31 9.83 -32.80
C ALA A 295 7.05 8.68 -33.48
N GLU A 296 7.99 9.04 -34.36
CA GLU A 296 8.99 8.16 -34.97
C GLU A 296 10.05 9.09 -35.58
N GLN A 297 11.33 8.82 -35.29
CA GLN A 297 12.55 9.56 -35.71
C GLN A 297 13.02 10.69 -34.77
N HIS A 298 13.93 10.35 -33.85
CA HIS A 298 14.90 11.30 -33.29
C HIS A 298 16.32 10.68 -33.31
N ILE A 299 16.91 10.61 -34.50
CA ILE A 299 18.35 10.85 -34.72
C ILE A 299 18.39 11.61 -36.05
N GLU A 300 18.98 12.82 -36.02
CA GLU A 300 19.17 13.83 -37.10
C GLU A 300 18.32 15.09 -36.94
N ALA A 301 18.90 16.09 -36.27
CA ALA A 301 18.79 17.53 -36.58
C ALA A 301 19.58 18.34 -35.53
N ARG A 302 20.92 18.29 -35.60
CA ARG A 302 21.76 19.39 -35.10
C ARG A 302 22.21 20.18 -36.31
N ASP A 303 21.33 21.03 -36.84
CA ASP A 303 21.71 22.37 -37.29
C ASP A 303 20.47 23.20 -37.66
N LYS A 304 20.54 24.51 -37.35
CA LYS A 304 19.61 25.60 -37.70
C LYS A 304 18.24 25.68 -36.99
N SER A 305 18.24 26.33 -35.82
CA SER A 305 17.32 27.45 -35.54
C SER A 305 17.84 28.34 -34.40
N LYS A 306 18.79 29.23 -34.74
CA LYS A 306 18.94 30.49 -34.01
C LYS A 306 17.87 31.44 -34.52
N LEU A 307 16.98 31.87 -33.61
CA LEU A 307 16.41 33.21 -33.45
C LEU A 307 14.95 33.10 -32.98
N GLY A 308 14.73 33.48 -31.72
CA GLY A 308 13.42 33.47 -31.07
C GLY A 308 13.61 33.70 -29.58
N THR A 309 13.89 34.93 -29.18
CA THR A 309 13.86 35.39 -27.79
C THR A 309 12.42 35.30 -27.27
N GLY A 310 12.02 34.10 -26.85
CA GLY A 310 10.84 33.87 -26.05
C GLY A 310 11.12 34.28 -24.61
N VAL A 311 10.40 35.31 -24.15
CA VAL A 311 10.48 35.85 -22.79
C VAL A 311 10.23 34.71 -21.78
N LYS A 312 11.26 34.29 -21.04
CA LYS A 312 11.09 33.48 -19.82
C LYS A 312 10.25 34.31 -18.85
N PRO A 313 9.09 33.84 -18.35
CA PRO A 313 8.36 34.57 -17.32
C PRO A 313 9.28 34.74 -16.10
N GLU A 314 9.38 35.95 -15.56
CA GLU A 314 10.19 36.21 -14.36
C GLU A 314 9.66 35.38 -13.18
N VAL A 315 10.37 34.30 -12.85
CA VAL A 315 10.05 33.35 -11.77
C VAL A 315 10.38 33.91 -10.36
N LYS A 316 10.77 35.18 -10.26
CA LYS A 316 11.13 35.82 -8.97
C LYS A 316 9.97 35.92 -7.98
N GLU A 317 8.72 35.87 -8.46
CA GLU A 317 7.52 36.00 -7.62
C GLU A 317 6.98 34.67 -7.03
N ASP A 318 7.59 33.51 -7.30
CA ASP A 318 7.14 32.23 -6.72
C ASP A 318 7.78 31.95 -5.34
N PHE A 319 7.21 31.02 -4.56
CA PHE A 319 7.56 30.76 -3.15
C PHE A 319 9.06 30.56 -2.90
N PHE A 320 9.75 29.84 -3.78
CA PHE A 320 11.18 29.54 -3.66
C PHE A 320 12.08 30.51 -4.46
N GLY A 321 11.52 31.56 -5.06
CA GLY A 321 12.22 32.51 -5.93
C GLY A 321 12.79 31.90 -7.21
N ARG A 322 12.45 30.65 -7.51
CA ARG A 322 12.85 29.88 -8.70
C ARG A 322 11.88 28.73 -8.94
N GLN A 323 11.88 28.20 -10.17
CA GLN A 323 11.01 27.10 -10.54
C GLN A 323 11.36 25.84 -9.75
N SER A 324 10.35 25.23 -9.15
CA SER A 324 10.48 24.07 -8.28
C SER A 324 9.55 22.96 -8.74
N TYR A 325 9.92 21.72 -8.43
CA TYR A 325 9.25 20.51 -8.91
C TYR A 325 9.15 19.47 -7.80
N LEU A 326 8.25 18.51 -7.97
CA LEU A 326 8.30 17.27 -7.21
C LEU A 326 9.42 16.37 -7.76
N SER A 327 10.19 15.78 -6.86
CA SER A 327 11.40 15.02 -7.18
C SER A 327 11.07 13.67 -7.85
N VAL A 328 11.77 13.40 -8.96
CA VAL A 328 11.76 12.10 -9.67
C VAL A 328 12.76 11.10 -9.06
N SER A 329 13.80 11.62 -8.39
CA SER A 329 14.86 10.87 -7.70
C SER A 329 15.56 11.77 -6.67
N GLY A 330 15.79 11.23 -5.48
CA GLY A 330 16.55 11.88 -4.42
C GLY A 330 18.05 11.59 -4.47
N ARG A 331 18.50 10.80 -5.45
CA ARG A 331 19.84 10.21 -5.48
C ARG A 331 20.97 11.24 -5.40
N LEU A 332 20.90 12.36 -6.13
CA LEU A 332 21.94 13.39 -6.09
C LEU A 332 22.15 13.96 -4.68
N HIS A 333 21.06 14.10 -3.91
CA HIS A 333 21.15 14.51 -2.51
C HIS A 333 21.72 13.39 -1.64
N LEU A 334 21.32 12.15 -1.90
CA LEU A 334 21.80 10.98 -1.18
C LEU A 334 23.32 10.79 -1.33
N GLU A 335 23.89 11.09 -2.49
CA GLU A 335 25.35 11.08 -2.73
C GLU A 335 26.10 11.98 -1.76
N SER A 336 25.57 13.17 -1.44
CA SER A 336 26.21 14.06 -0.45
C SER A 336 26.34 13.41 0.93
N TYR A 337 25.35 12.61 1.33
CA TYR A 337 25.38 11.86 2.58
C TYR A 337 26.27 10.62 2.48
N ALA A 338 26.30 9.92 1.34
CA ALA A 338 27.20 8.79 1.13
C ALA A 338 28.67 9.22 1.29
N CYS A 339 29.05 10.36 0.71
CA CYS A 339 30.39 10.94 0.87
C CYS A 339 30.78 11.23 2.33
N ALA A 340 29.81 11.40 3.23
CA ALA A 340 30.06 11.70 4.65
C ALA A 340 29.87 10.50 5.59
N LEU A 341 28.92 9.61 5.29
CA LEU A 341 28.43 8.57 6.19
C LEU A 341 28.68 7.15 5.67
N GLY A 342 29.25 7.00 4.47
CA GLY A 342 29.49 5.70 3.87
C GLY A 342 28.25 5.17 3.16
N ASN A 343 27.48 4.34 3.86
CA ASN A 343 26.34 3.61 3.30
C ASN A 343 25.04 4.26 3.73
N VAL A 344 24.23 4.71 2.77
CA VAL A 344 22.99 5.43 3.04
C VAL A 344 21.87 4.97 2.12
N TYR A 345 20.63 5.12 2.58
CA TYR A 345 19.46 4.89 1.77
C TYR A 345 18.37 5.90 2.08
N SER A 346 17.48 6.13 1.12
CA SER A 346 16.28 6.92 1.28
C SER A 346 15.08 6.07 0.90
N PHE A 347 14.00 6.18 1.67
CA PHE A 347 12.73 5.55 1.35
C PHE A 347 11.63 6.60 1.35
N GLY A 348 11.04 6.86 0.18
CA GLY A 348 9.95 7.83 0.09
C GLY A 348 9.31 7.91 -1.28
N PRO A 349 8.34 8.84 -1.44
CA PRO A 349 7.61 9.00 -2.68
C PRO A 349 8.47 9.68 -3.75
N ARG A 350 8.30 9.25 -5.00
CA ARG A 350 8.86 9.85 -6.21
C ARG A 350 7.75 10.08 -7.21
N PHE A 351 7.88 11.16 -7.98
CA PHE A 351 6.78 11.67 -8.80
C PHE A 351 7.18 11.71 -10.27
N ARG A 352 6.29 11.30 -11.17
CA ARG A 352 6.46 11.40 -12.63
C ARG A 352 5.17 11.93 -13.25
N ALA A 353 5.27 12.97 -14.08
CA ALA A 353 4.11 13.60 -14.72
C ALA A 353 3.76 12.99 -16.09
N GLU A 354 4.54 12.00 -16.55
CA GLU A 354 4.37 11.33 -17.83
C GLU A 354 2.97 10.75 -18.00
N LYS A 355 2.34 11.05 -19.15
CA LYS A 355 1.05 10.46 -19.54
C LYS A 355 1.25 9.03 -20.02
N THR A 356 1.20 8.08 -19.09
CA THR A 356 1.41 6.66 -19.37
C THR A 356 0.10 5.86 -19.26
N GLY A 357 -0.09 4.91 -20.18
CA GLY A 357 -1.12 3.87 -20.09
C GLY A 357 -0.65 2.60 -19.37
N SER A 358 0.59 2.58 -18.87
CA SER A 358 1.19 1.42 -18.22
C SER A 358 0.46 1.05 -16.92
N ILE A 359 0.17 -0.23 -16.75
CA ILE A 359 -0.37 -0.79 -15.50
C ILE A 359 0.69 -0.94 -14.40
N LYS A 360 1.97 -0.69 -14.72
CA LYS A 360 3.10 -0.77 -13.78
C LYS A 360 3.62 0.59 -13.36
N GLN A 361 2.93 1.68 -13.72
CA GLN A 361 3.37 3.04 -13.40
C GLN A 361 2.18 3.88 -12.94
N VAL A 362 2.38 4.64 -11.87
CA VAL A 362 1.47 5.67 -11.37
C VAL A 362 2.27 6.95 -11.16
N ALA A 363 1.60 8.09 -11.05
CA ALA A 363 2.23 9.40 -10.95
C ALA A 363 3.00 9.62 -9.63
N GLU A 364 2.64 8.89 -8.59
CA GLU A 364 3.27 8.88 -7.27
C GLU A 364 3.57 7.43 -6.89
N MET A 365 4.86 7.11 -6.71
CA MET A 365 5.31 5.77 -6.34
C MET A 365 6.31 5.82 -5.20
N TRP A 366 6.29 4.80 -4.36
CA TRP A 366 7.30 4.60 -3.33
C TRP A 366 8.52 3.90 -3.91
N VAL A 367 9.69 4.42 -3.56
CA VAL A 367 10.98 3.96 -4.07
C VAL A 367 11.98 3.93 -2.92
N VAL A 368 12.80 2.88 -2.90
CA VAL A 368 14.00 2.86 -2.07
C VAL A 368 15.20 3.21 -2.95
N GLU A 369 15.95 4.23 -2.57
CA GLU A 369 17.18 4.66 -3.25
C GLU A 369 18.35 4.44 -2.31
N VAL A 370 19.43 3.85 -2.82
CA VAL A 370 20.58 3.39 -2.04
C VAL A 370 21.83 3.99 -2.65
N GLU A 371 22.76 4.46 -1.81
CA GLU A 371 24.07 4.93 -2.24
C GLU A 371 25.15 4.41 -1.26
N ILE A 372 26.24 3.90 -1.82
CA ILE A 372 27.30 3.18 -1.12
C ILE A 372 28.60 3.90 -1.45
N ALA A 373 29.33 4.39 -0.45
CA ALA A 373 30.66 4.95 -0.66
C ALA A 373 31.72 3.84 -0.81
N PHE A 374 32.83 4.15 -1.47
CA PHE A 374 33.93 3.21 -1.75
C PHE A 374 33.50 1.96 -2.53
N SER A 375 32.48 2.08 -3.37
CA SER A 375 31.90 0.98 -4.13
C SER A 375 31.94 1.22 -5.64
N GLN A 376 31.90 0.12 -6.39
CA GLN A 376 31.84 0.09 -7.85
C GLN A 376 30.52 -0.54 -8.33
N LEU A 377 30.34 -0.65 -9.65
CA LEU A 377 29.10 -1.16 -10.24
C LEU A 377 28.77 -2.58 -9.72
N GLU A 378 29.77 -3.44 -9.62
CA GLU A 378 29.64 -4.84 -9.18
C GLU A 378 29.14 -4.95 -7.74
N ASP A 379 29.62 -4.08 -6.86
CA ASP A 379 29.18 -4.03 -5.46
C ASP A 379 27.71 -3.62 -5.37
N SER A 380 27.29 -2.64 -6.18
CA SER A 380 25.89 -2.23 -6.23
C SER A 380 24.99 -3.31 -6.83
N MET A 381 25.45 -4.04 -7.86
CA MET A 381 24.70 -5.17 -8.43
C MET A 381 24.53 -6.29 -7.39
N LYS A 382 25.58 -6.59 -6.62
CA LYS A 382 25.54 -7.58 -5.54
C LYS A 382 24.57 -7.14 -4.43
N CYS A 383 24.67 -5.90 -3.96
CA CYS A 383 23.79 -5.38 -2.92
C CYS A 383 22.32 -5.39 -3.37
N ALA A 384 22.04 -5.06 -4.64
CA ALA A 384 20.70 -5.13 -5.21
C ALA A 384 20.15 -6.57 -5.23
N GLU A 385 20.96 -7.54 -5.64
CA GLU A 385 20.61 -8.96 -5.64
C GLU A 385 20.34 -9.48 -4.21
N ASP A 386 21.22 -9.18 -3.27
CA ASP A 386 21.07 -9.58 -1.86
C ASP A 386 19.82 -8.94 -1.22
N CYS A 387 19.57 -7.65 -1.47
CA CYS A 387 18.36 -6.95 -1.03
C CYS A 387 17.10 -7.63 -1.58
N PHE A 388 17.06 -7.90 -2.89
CA PHE A 388 15.91 -8.52 -3.51
C PHE A 388 15.61 -9.92 -2.93
N LYS A 389 16.65 -10.76 -2.78
CA LYS A 389 16.50 -12.10 -2.20
C LYS A 389 16.07 -12.06 -0.74
N PHE A 390 16.61 -11.12 0.04
CA PHE A 390 16.22 -10.90 1.42
C PHE A 390 14.73 -10.56 1.53
N LEU A 391 14.25 -9.62 0.72
CA LEU A 391 12.85 -9.21 0.72
C LEU A 391 11.90 -10.35 0.33
N CYS A 392 12.26 -11.15 -0.69
CA CYS A 392 11.50 -12.36 -1.05
C CYS A 392 11.41 -13.33 0.13
N LYS A 393 12.55 -13.62 0.77
CA LYS A 393 12.63 -14.52 1.93
C LYS A 393 11.76 -14.01 3.09
N TRP A 394 11.90 -12.74 3.41
CA TRP A 394 11.23 -12.13 4.55
C TRP A 394 9.71 -12.28 4.47
N ILE A 395 9.12 -12.05 3.30
CA ILE A 395 7.68 -12.21 3.10
C ILE A 395 7.23 -13.67 3.24
N LEU A 396 8.00 -14.63 2.72
CA LEU A 396 7.67 -16.04 2.87
C LEU A 396 7.70 -16.48 4.35
N ASP A 397 8.66 -15.97 5.12
CA ASP A 397 8.82 -16.31 6.53
C ASP A 397 7.78 -15.61 7.43
N HIS A 398 7.44 -14.34 7.15
CA HIS A 398 6.66 -13.50 8.09
C HIS A 398 5.19 -13.31 7.69
N CYS A 399 4.80 -13.65 6.44
CA CYS A 399 3.42 -13.53 5.95
C CYS A 399 2.80 -14.88 5.52
N PRO A 400 2.99 -16.01 6.22
CA PRO A 400 2.59 -17.34 5.71
C PRO A 400 1.08 -17.46 5.45
N HIS A 401 0.26 -16.86 6.30
CA HIS A 401 -1.21 -16.86 6.12
C HIS A 401 -1.62 -16.05 4.88
N ASP A 402 -1.03 -14.87 4.69
CA ASP A 402 -1.29 -14.00 3.54
C ASP A 402 -0.78 -14.62 2.24
N MET A 403 0.41 -15.20 2.25
CA MET A 403 0.95 -15.94 1.11
C MET A 403 0.10 -17.15 0.75
N LYS A 404 -0.47 -17.86 1.74
CA LYS A 404 -1.42 -18.96 1.47
C LYS A 404 -2.70 -18.46 0.80
N PHE A 405 -3.22 -17.30 1.19
CA PHE A 405 -4.38 -16.69 0.54
C PHE A 405 -4.06 -16.25 -0.89
N VAL A 406 -2.96 -15.51 -1.08
CA VAL A 406 -2.49 -15.04 -2.39
C VAL A 406 -2.27 -16.22 -3.33
N THR A 407 -1.58 -17.27 -2.88
CA THR A 407 -1.38 -18.52 -3.63
C THR A 407 -2.71 -19.12 -4.09
N LYS A 408 -3.72 -19.14 -3.22
CA LYS A 408 -5.00 -19.76 -3.55
C LYS A 408 -5.87 -18.90 -4.46
N ARG A 409 -5.79 -17.57 -4.37
CA ARG A 409 -6.77 -16.65 -4.93
C ARG A 409 -6.28 -15.80 -6.08
N ILE A 410 -4.98 -15.54 -6.16
CA ILE A 410 -4.37 -14.61 -7.12
C ILE A 410 -3.45 -15.39 -8.06
N ASP A 411 -2.36 -15.95 -7.54
CA ASP A 411 -1.35 -16.65 -8.34
C ASP A 411 -0.89 -17.93 -7.64
N LYS A 412 -1.31 -19.09 -8.19
CA LYS A 412 -0.97 -20.42 -7.66
C LYS A 412 0.53 -20.73 -7.67
N THR A 413 1.31 -19.99 -8.45
CA THR A 413 2.75 -20.22 -8.64
C THR A 413 3.62 -19.28 -7.82
N ILE A 414 3.03 -18.32 -7.09
CA ILE A 414 3.77 -17.23 -6.46
C ILE A 414 4.85 -17.71 -5.49
N VAL A 415 4.52 -18.60 -4.54
CA VAL A 415 5.47 -19.09 -3.54
C VAL A 415 6.64 -19.80 -4.22
N HIS A 416 6.34 -20.75 -5.12
CA HIS A 416 7.37 -21.44 -5.89
C HIS A 416 8.22 -20.48 -6.74
N ARG A 417 7.62 -19.42 -7.31
CA ARG A 417 8.37 -18.40 -8.08
C ARG A 417 9.32 -17.61 -7.19
N LEU A 418 8.88 -17.19 -5.99
CA LEU A 418 9.73 -16.48 -5.03
C LEU A 418 10.88 -17.38 -4.54
N GLU A 419 10.58 -18.62 -4.15
CA GLU A 419 11.59 -19.62 -3.76
C GLU A 419 12.60 -19.89 -4.88
N TYR A 420 12.11 -20.05 -6.12
CA TYR A 420 12.96 -20.22 -7.29
C TYR A 420 13.91 -19.03 -7.47
N MET A 421 13.39 -17.80 -7.44
CA MET A 421 14.20 -16.58 -7.59
C MET A 421 15.18 -16.35 -6.45
N MET A 422 14.97 -16.94 -5.28
CA MET A 422 15.94 -16.92 -4.18
C MET A 422 17.07 -17.93 -4.40
N SER A 423 16.75 -19.10 -4.95
CA SER A 423 17.70 -20.20 -5.12
C SER A 423 18.56 -20.10 -6.38
N ILE A 424 18.04 -19.50 -7.46
CA ILE A 424 18.72 -19.44 -8.75
C ILE A 424 19.79 -18.34 -8.77
N SER A 425 20.88 -18.59 -9.50
CA SER A 425 21.86 -17.56 -9.83
C SER A 425 21.31 -16.60 -10.90
N TYR A 426 21.55 -15.30 -10.75
CA TYR A 426 21.07 -14.32 -11.71
C TYR A 426 22.02 -14.26 -12.89
N GLU A 427 21.45 -14.17 -14.09
CA GLU A 427 22.24 -14.01 -15.28
C GLU A 427 22.80 -12.58 -15.32
N ARG A 428 24.05 -12.41 -15.73
CA ARG A 428 24.67 -11.08 -15.86
C ARG A 428 25.22 -10.95 -17.27
N ILE A 429 24.69 -9.97 -18.01
CA ILE A 429 25.10 -9.72 -19.40
C ILE A 429 25.32 -8.23 -19.63
N SER A 430 26.26 -7.89 -20.51
CA SER A 430 26.39 -6.54 -21.00
C SER A 430 25.23 -6.17 -21.94
N TYR A 431 24.95 -4.88 -22.11
CA TYR A 431 24.02 -4.37 -23.11
C TYR A 431 24.39 -4.86 -24.52
N ARG A 432 25.69 -4.99 -24.82
CA ARG A 432 26.16 -5.48 -26.12
C ARG A 432 25.71 -6.92 -26.35
N GLU A 433 25.93 -7.79 -25.38
CA GLU A 433 25.49 -9.19 -25.43
C GLU A 433 23.96 -9.29 -25.53
N ALA A 434 23.23 -8.46 -24.77
CA ALA A 434 21.78 -8.39 -24.85
C ALA A 434 21.30 -8.06 -26.28
N VAL A 435 21.90 -7.05 -26.92
CA VAL A 435 21.58 -6.68 -28.31
C VAL A 435 21.94 -7.80 -29.30
N ASP A 436 23.07 -8.47 -29.11
CA ASP A 436 23.51 -9.57 -29.98
C ASP A 436 22.63 -10.81 -29.86
N ILE A 437 22.11 -11.11 -28.66
CA ILE A 437 21.11 -12.16 -28.44
C ILE A 437 19.81 -11.78 -29.15
N LEU A 438 19.29 -10.58 -28.89
CA LEU A 438 18.01 -10.14 -29.43
C LEU A 438 18.00 -10.04 -30.95
N ARG A 439 19.14 -9.74 -31.59
CA ARG A 439 19.29 -9.74 -33.06
C ARG A 439 19.21 -11.12 -33.70
N LYS A 440 19.52 -12.18 -32.94
CA LYS A 440 19.48 -13.57 -33.43
C LYS A 440 18.09 -14.20 -33.31
N VAL A 441 17.15 -13.50 -32.68
CA VAL A 441 15.75 -13.94 -32.53
C VAL A 441 15.06 -13.84 -33.89
N THR A 442 14.64 -14.98 -34.43
CA THR A 442 13.95 -15.07 -35.73
C THR A 442 12.48 -15.46 -35.60
N ASP A 443 12.08 -15.98 -34.43
CA ASP A 443 10.76 -16.49 -34.10
C ASP A 443 9.83 -15.45 -33.47
N LYS A 444 10.35 -14.25 -33.15
CA LYS A 444 9.57 -13.11 -32.67
C LYS A 444 9.94 -11.83 -33.41
N THR A 445 8.93 -11.00 -33.67
CA THR A 445 9.10 -9.66 -34.25
C THR A 445 8.88 -8.63 -33.15
N PHE A 446 9.92 -7.90 -32.78
CA PHE A 446 9.82 -6.80 -31.82
C PHE A 446 9.26 -5.54 -32.49
N GLU A 447 8.44 -4.78 -31.77
CA GLU A 447 7.85 -3.53 -32.30
C GLU A 447 8.94 -2.49 -32.61
N THR A 448 9.94 -2.39 -31.73
CA THR A 448 11.05 -1.44 -31.89
C THR A 448 12.27 -2.12 -32.47
N LYS A 449 12.78 -1.62 -33.60
CA LYS A 449 13.98 -2.17 -34.25
C LYS A 449 15.22 -1.98 -33.37
N LEU A 450 15.91 -3.09 -33.09
CA LEU A 450 17.16 -3.11 -32.33
C LEU A 450 18.30 -2.43 -33.10
N ARG A 451 18.84 -1.35 -32.52
CA ARG A 451 20.05 -0.66 -32.99
C ARG A 451 20.93 -0.33 -31.80
N TRP A 452 22.25 -0.36 -32.01
CA TRP A 452 23.19 0.12 -31.00
C TRP A 452 22.89 1.58 -30.64
N GLY A 453 22.91 1.90 -29.34
CA GLY A 453 22.66 3.26 -28.86
C GLY A 453 21.19 3.59 -28.58
N VAL A 454 20.27 2.64 -28.84
CA VAL A 454 18.84 2.76 -28.50
C VAL A 454 18.56 2.05 -27.18
N PRO A 455 17.69 2.57 -26.29
CA PRO A 455 17.34 1.90 -25.06
C PRO A 455 16.63 0.56 -25.34
N LEU A 456 16.85 -0.43 -24.48
CA LEU A 456 16.08 -1.67 -24.52
C LEU A 456 14.65 -1.37 -24.04
N THR A 457 13.64 -1.80 -24.80
CA THR A 457 12.24 -1.61 -24.46
C THR A 457 11.81 -2.64 -23.42
N ALA A 458 10.65 -2.42 -22.78
CA ALA A 458 10.07 -3.41 -21.88
C ALA A 458 9.86 -4.78 -22.55
N GLU A 459 9.54 -4.80 -23.86
CA GLU A 459 9.41 -6.01 -24.65
C GLU A 459 10.74 -6.77 -24.77
N HIS A 460 11.82 -6.08 -25.14
CA HIS A 460 13.17 -6.66 -25.22
C HIS A 460 13.63 -7.24 -23.88
N LEU A 461 13.44 -6.48 -22.80
CA LEU A 461 13.84 -6.88 -21.46
C LEU A 461 13.03 -8.09 -20.98
N SER A 462 11.72 -8.09 -21.23
CA SER A 462 10.85 -9.22 -20.89
C SER A 462 11.25 -10.47 -21.67
N TYR A 463 11.55 -10.37 -22.97
CA TYR A 463 12.03 -11.52 -23.74
C TYR A 463 13.29 -12.17 -23.14
N LEU A 464 14.28 -11.36 -22.75
CA LEU A 464 15.51 -11.87 -22.15
C LEU A 464 15.22 -12.64 -20.84
N ALA A 465 14.40 -12.07 -19.96
CA ALA A 465 14.10 -12.68 -18.66
C ALA A 465 13.10 -13.84 -18.74
N ASP A 466 12.03 -13.70 -19.52
CA ASP A 466 10.90 -14.64 -19.57
C ASP A 466 11.09 -15.78 -20.55
N ASP A 467 11.63 -15.51 -21.74
CA ASP A 467 11.71 -16.49 -22.82
C ASP A 467 13.11 -17.11 -22.93
N HIS A 468 14.15 -16.28 -22.94
CA HIS A 468 15.53 -16.72 -23.20
C HIS A 468 16.17 -17.36 -21.96
N TYR A 469 16.32 -16.60 -20.87
CA TYR A 469 17.04 -17.07 -19.67
C TYR A 469 16.14 -17.75 -18.64
N LYS A 470 14.84 -17.41 -18.61
CA LYS A 470 13.82 -17.93 -17.68
C LYS A 470 14.19 -17.75 -16.20
N ARG A 471 14.95 -16.69 -15.91
CA ARG A 471 15.47 -16.33 -14.58
C ARG A 471 15.73 -14.81 -14.54
N PRO A 472 15.95 -14.21 -13.37
CA PRO A 472 16.34 -12.81 -13.29
C PRO A 472 17.65 -12.52 -14.04
N VAL A 473 17.67 -11.39 -14.75
CA VAL A 473 18.80 -10.96 -15.59
C VAL A 473 19.22 -9.56 -15.16
N ILE A 474 20.51 -9.38 -14.91
CA ILE A 474 21.13 -8.07 -14.69
C ILE A 474 21.85 -7.68 -15.97
N ILE A 475 21.37 -6.62 -16.61
CA ILE A 475 21.95 -6.07 -17.84
C ILE A 475 22.77 -4.86 -17.46
N TYR A 476 24.04 -4.80 -17.84
CA TYR A 476 24.95 -3.70 -17.47
C TYR A 476 25.68 -3.06 -18.66
N ASP A 477 26.41 -1.97 -18.43
CA ASP A 477 27.17 -1.21 -19.43
C ASP A 477 26.33 -0.67 -20.60
N TYR A 478 25.33 0.14 -20.26
CA TYR A 478 24.45 0.78 -21.24
C TYR A 478 25.15 1.87 -22.06
N PRO A 479 24.67 2.19 -23.27
CA PRO A 479 25.18 3.33 -24.04
C PRO A 479 25.03 4.66 -23.29
N LYS A 480 26.04 5.53 -23.36
CA LYS A 480 26.04 6.82 -22.63
C LYS A 480 24.87 7.75 -22.96
N ALA A 481 24.27 7.58 -24.14
CA ALA A 481 23.19 8.42 -24.64
C ALA A 481 21.83 8.16 -23.96
N VAL A 482 21.66 7.00 -23.32
CA VAL A 482 20.36 6.57 -22.76
C VAL A 482 20.34 6.57 -21.23
N LYS A 483 21.38 7.14 -20.60
CA LYS A 483 21.53 7.19 -19.15
C LYS A 483 21.92 8.61 -18.70
N PRO A 484 21.60 8.98 -17.44
CA PRO A 484 21.84 10.34 -16.92
C PRO A 484 23.29 10.80 -16.99
N PHE A 485 23.49 12.12 -16.91
CA PHE A 485 24.79 12.77 -16.98
C PHE A 485 25.75 12.35 -15.86
N TYR A 486 25.21 12.01 -14.68
CA TYR A 486 25.98 11.66 -13.48
C TYR A 486 26.51 10.24 -13.47
N VAL A 487 26.13 9.40 -14.43
CA VAL A 487 26.59 8.01 -14.48
C VAL A 487 28.03 7.95 -15.00
N ARG A 488 28.89 7.17 -14.33
CA ARG A 488 30.30 7.02 -14.70
C ARG A 488 30.47 6.55 -16.15
N LEU A 489 31.27 7.28 -16.92
CA LEU A 489 31.66 6.88 -18.27
C LEU A 489 32.73 5.77 -18.21
N ASN A 490 32.46 4.67 -18.93
CA ASN A 490 33.41 3.57 -19.04
C ASN A 490 34.61 3.97 -19.92
N ASP A 491 35.70 3.22 -19.79
CA ASP A 491 36.97 3.53 -20.45
C ASP A 491 36.89 3.39 -21.99
N ASP A 492 35.84 2.76 -22.51
CA ASP A 492 35.53 2.68 -23.94
C ASP A 492 34.98 4.00 -24.54
N GLY A 493 34.64 4.97 -23.70
CA GLY A 493 34.05 6.26 -24.07
C GLY A 493 32.65 6.20 -24.68
N LYS A 494 32.03 5.01 -24.74
CA LYS A 494 30.76 4.73 -25.43
C LYS A 494 29.67 4.26 -24.46
N THR A 495 30.05 3.48 -23.46
CA THR A 495 29.14 2.92 -22.45
C THR A 495 29.32 3.62 -21.10
N VAL A 496 28.35 3.43 -20.21
CA VAL A 496 28.37 3.94 -18.85
C VAL A 496 28.08 2.81 -17.87
N ALA A 497 28.67 2.90 -16.68
CA ALA A 497 28.52 1.93 -15.61
C ALA A 497 27.12 2.03 -14.97
N ALA A 498 26.11 1.51 -15.66
CA ALA A 498 24.73 1.38 -15.21
C ALA A 498 24.27 -0.06 -15.36
N PHE A 499 23.33 -0.48 -14.52
CA PHE A 499 22.67 -1.78 -14.64
C PHE A 499 21.16 -1.67 -14.46
N ASP A 500 20.44 -2.62 -15.05
CA ASP A 500 19.02 -2.85 -14.83
C ASP A 500 18.83 -4.33 -14.46
N MET A 501 18.14 -4.60 -13.35
CA MET A 501 17.77 -5.94 -12.92
C MET A 501 16.31 -6.22 -13.34
N VAL A 502 16.18 -7.15 -14.27
CA VAL A 502 14.93 -7.56 -14.89
C VAL A 502 14.47 -8.88 -14.28
N VAL A 503 13.24 -8.91 -13.79
CA VAL A 503 12.64 -10.07 -13.14
C VAL A 503 11.56 -10.68 -14.04
N PRO A 504 11.52 -12.01 -14.23
CA PRO A 504 10.49 -12.66 -15.03
C PRO A 504 9.07 -12.27 -14.62
N LYS A 505 8.19 -12.05 -15.61
CA LYS A 505 6.81 -11.57 -15.54
C LYS A 505 6.65 -10.13 -15.05
N MET A 506 7.70 -9.54 -14.50
CA MET A 506 7.64 -8.21 -13.91
C MET A 506 8.37 -7.14 -14.74
N GLY A 507 9.50 -7.45 -15.36
CA GLY A 507 10.34 -6.47 -16.02
C GLY A 507 11.34 -5.84 -15.06
N THR A 508 11.77 -4.60 -15.31
CA THR A 508 12.78 -3.91 -14.49
C THR A 508 12.24 -3.57 -13.10
N VAL A 509 12.86 -4.13 -12.05
CA VAL A 509 12.49 -3.89 -10.65
C VAL A 509 13.54 -3.03 -9.94
N ILE A 510 14.81 -3.21 -10.28
CA ILE A 510 15.93 -2.42 -9.75
C ILE A 510 16.71 -1.82 -10.91
N THR A 511 17.07 -0.56 -10.80
CA THR A 511 18.01 0.13 -11.71
C THR A 511 19.10 0.77 -10.88
N GLY A 512 20.36 0.67 -11.28
CA GLY A 512 21.45 1.29 -10.55
C GLY A 512 22.60 1.71 -11.44
N SER A 513 23.58 2.37 -10.83
CA SER A 513 24.76 2.82 -11.54
C SER A 513 25.90 3.17 -10.59
N GLN A 514 27.12 3.20 -11.12
CA GLN A 514 28.22 3.93 -10.50
C GLN A 514 28.12 5.41 -10.88
N SER A 515 28.39 6.30 -9.93
CA SER A 515 28.38 7.74 -10.19
C SER A 515 29.75 8.22 -10.66
N GLU A 516 29.77 9.24 -11.52
CA GLU A 516 30.98 9.82 -12.08
C GLU A 516 31.70 10.66 -11.00
N GLU A 517 32.79 10.11 -10.50
CA GLU A 517 33.61 10.73 -9.45
C GLU A 517 34.64 11.72 -10.01
N ARG A 518 34.97 11.62 -11.32
CA ARG A 518 35.98 12.48 -11.95
C ARG A 518 35.35 13.79 -12.40
N LEU A 519 35.82 14.90 -11.83
CA LEU A 519 35.22 16.23 -12.02
C LEU A 519 35.21 16.70 -13.48
N ASP A 520 36.29 16.44 -14.22
CA ASP A 520 36.43 16.78 -15.63
C ASP A 520 35.42 16.04 -16.50
N MET A 521 35.28 14.73 -16.28
CA MET A 521 34.31 13.88 -16.96
C MET A 521 32.87 14.28 -16.65
N LEU A 522 32.56 14.50 -15.36
CA LEU A 522 31.24 14.97 -14.92
C LEU A 522 30.91 16.33 -15.54
N SER A 523 31.86 17.27 -15.52
CA SER A 523 31.69 18.60 -16.11
C SER A 523 31.46 18.55 -17.62
N ALA A 524 32.15 17.64 -18.32
CA ALA A 524 31.93 17.42 -19.74
C ALA A 524 30.53 16.87 -20.01
N ARG A 525 30.08 15.88 -19.24
CA ARG A 525 28.72 15.30 -19.33
C ARG A 525 27.64 16.33 -19.02
N MET A 526 27.82 17.18 -18.01
CA MET A 526 26.87 18.25 -17.70
C MET A 526 26.72 19.25 -18.86
N LYS A 527 27.81 19.58 -19.56
CA LYS A 527 27.77 20.43 -20.78
C LYS A 527 27.04 19.74 -21.93
N GLU A 528 27.18 18.42 -22.09
CA GLU A 528 26.44 17.66 -23.11
C GLU A 528 24.91 17.74 -22.90
N PHE A 529 24.46 17.88 -21.64
CA PHE A 529 23.06 17.94 -21.23
C PHE A 529 22.52 19.38 -21.04
N ASP A 530 23.30 20.41 -21.38
CA ASP A 530 22.93 21.83 -21.21
C ASP A 530 22.51 22.19 -19.76
N LEU A 531 23.17 21.57 -18.77
CA LEU A 531 22.88 21.81 -17.36
C LEU A 531 23.54 23.10 -16.86
N SER A 532 22.78 23.90 -16.11
CA SER A 532 23.26 25.14 -15.50
C SER A 532 24.38 24.88 -14.50
N ARG A 533 25.52 25.54 -14.68
CA ARG A 533 26.65 25.42 -13.74
C ARG A 533 26.26 25.87 -12.33
N ASP A 534 25.63 27.03 -12.20
CA ASP A 534 25.28 27.64 -10.90
C ASP A 534 24.30 26.76 -10.10
N GLN A 535 23.43 26.02 -10.81
CA GLN A 535 22.44 25.15 -10.18
C GLN A 535 23.03 23.86 -9.61
N TYR A 536 24.11 23.37 -10.21
CA TYR A 536 24.74 22.09 -9.87
C TYR A 536 26.15 22.27 -9.28
N GLU A 537 26.55 23.49 -8.92
CA GLU A 537 27.85 23.77 -8.32
C GLU A 537 28.08 22.94 -7.06
N TRP A 538 27.08 22.90 -6.18
CA TRP A 538 27.09 22.08 -4.95
C TRP A 538 27.34 20.58 -5.25
N TYR A 539 26.85 20.08 -6.39
CA TYR A 539 27.00 18.69 -6.78
C TYR A 539 28.41 18.39 -7.33
N GLN A 540 28.99 19.37 -8.03
CA GLN A 540 30.40 19.32 -8.45
C GLN A 540 31.34 19.44 -7.25
N ASP A 541 30.95 20.17 -6.20
CA ASP A 541 31.77 20.33 -5.00
C ASP A 541 32.01 18.99 -4.27
N LEU A 542 31.05 18.06 -4.37
CA LEU A 542 31.25 16.66 -3.92
C LEU A 542 32.46 16.00 -4.60
N ARG A 543 32.80 16.43 -5.83
CA ARG A 543 33.95 15.91 -6.59
C ARG A 543 35.25 16.69 -6.35
N LYS A 544 35.18 17.87 -5.75
CA LYS A 544 36.34 18.73 -5.45
C LYS A 544 36.93 18.47 -4.06
N HIS A 545 36.08 18.14 -3.09
CA HIS A 545 36.46 18.08 -1.68
C HIS A 545 36.47 16.64 -1.15
N GLY A 546 37.45 15.85 -1.60
CA GLY A 546 37.65 14.49 -1.09
C GLY A 546 36.63 13.48 -1.63
N THR A 547 36.50 13.41 -2.97
CA THR A 547 35.62 12.45 -3.64
C THR A 547 36.09 11.00 -3.50
N VAL A 548 35.16 10.07 -3.71
CA VAL A 548 35.40 8.63 -3.70
C VAL A 548 34.68 7.99 -4.88
N LYS A 549 35.04 6.76 -5.25
CA LYS A 549 34.14 5.94 -6.06
C LYS A 549 32.93 5.57 -5.21
N HIS A 550 31.74 5.73 -5.78
CA HIS A 550 30.50 5.34 -5.12
C HIS A 550 29.48 4.89 -6.17
N SER A 551 28.60 4.00 -5.74
CA SER A 551 27.57 3.41 -6.57
C SER A 551 26.29 3.20 -5.79
N GLY A 552 25.18 3.08 -6.51
CA GLY A 552 23.87 3.05 -5.90
C GLY A 552 22.81 2.51 -6.83
N PHE A 553 21.64 2.24 -6.27
CA PHE A 553 20.50 1.71 -7.00
C PHE A 553 19.17 2.21 -6.46
N ARG A 554 18.16 2.15 -7.31
CA ARG A 554 16.76 2.37 -6.97
C ARG A 554 15.98 1.07 -7.10
N LEU A 555 15.25 0.70 -6.06
CA LEU A 555 14.27 -0.37 -6.04
C LEU A 555 12.87 0.25 -6.10
N GLY A 556 12.09 -0.12 -7.11
CA GLY A 556 10.67 0.25 -7.16
C GLY A 556 9.90 -0.52 -6.09
N PHE A 557 9.61 0.11 -4.95
CA PHE A 557 8.99 -0.58 -3.81
C PHE A 557 7.59 -1.10 -4.16
N ASP A 558 6.76 -0.26 -4.79
CA ASP A 558 5.42 -0.70 -5.24
C ASP A 558 5.50 -1.82 -6.29
N LEU A 559 6.55 -1.84 -7.13
CA LEU A 559 6.81 -2.92 -8.07
C LEU A 559 7.20 -4.22 -7.34
N MET A 560 7.92 -4.11 -6.22
CA MET A 560 8.24 -5.24 -5.36
C MET A 560 6.98 -5.80 -4.70
N VAL A 561 6.07 -4.95 -4.19
CA VAL A 561 4.77 -5.39 -3.66
C VAL A 561 3.94 -6.08 -4.74
N LEU A 562 3.93 -5.53 -5.95
CA LEU A 562 3.24 -6.12 -7.11
C LEU A 562 3.78 -7.52 -7.42
N LEU A 563 5.11 -7.67 -7.42
CA LEU A 563 5.77 -8.96 -7.61
C LEU A 563 5.41 -9.97 -6.50
N MET A 564 5.47 -9.57 -5.23
CA MET A 564 5.20 -10.45 -4.07
C MET A 564 3.75 -10.93 -4.01
N THR A 565 2.82 -10.10 -4.49
CA THR A 565 1.38 -10.39 -4.44
C THR A 565 0.87 -11.10 -5.70
N GLY A 566 1.65 -11.13 -6.78
CA GLY A 566 1.25 -11.70 -8.07
C GLY A 566 0.13 -10.94 -8.78
N LEU A 567 -0.18 -9.73 -8.31
CA LEU A 567 -1.07 -8.81 -9.02
C LEU A 567 -0.38 -8.24 -10.26
N THR A 568 -1.17 -7.75 -11.21
CA THR A 568 -0.65 -7.24 -12.50
C THR A 568 -0.65 -5.72 -12.60
N ASP A 569 -1.45 -5.05 -11.76
CA ASP A 569 -1.68 -3.61 -11.81
C ASP A 569 -1.25 -2.92 -10.51
N VAL A 570 -0.35 -1.95 -10.62
CA VAL A 570 0.21 -1.23 -9.47
C VAL A 570 -0.86 -0.45 -8.68
N ARG A 571 -1.98 -0.11 -9.31
CA ARG A 571 -3.12 0.58 -8.67
C ARG A 571 -3.81 -0.26 -7.59
N ASP A 572 -3.56 -1.57 -7.58
CA ASP A 572 -4.12 -2.49 -6.60
C ASP A 572 -3.21 -2.73 -5.39
N VAL A 573 -1.94 -2.28 -5.47
CA VAL A 573 -0.98 -2.34 -4.35
C VAL A 573 -0.73 -0.97 -3.71
N VAL A 574 -0.99 0.11 -4.43
CA VAL A 574 -0.96 1.49 -3.89
C VAL A 574 -2.32 1.83 -3.26
N PRO A 575 -2.39 2.31 -1.99
CA PRO A 575 -3.67 2.57 -1.32
C PRO A 575 -4.59 3.58 -2.03
N PHE A 576 -4.05 4.73 -2.45
CA PHE A 576 -4.75 5.80 -3.16
C PHE A 576 -3.97 6.19 -4.42
N PRO A 577 -4.02 5.39 -5.49
CA PRO A 577 -3.16 5.58 -6.64
C PRO A 577 -3.48 6.90 -7.37
N ARG A 578 -2.42 7.59 -7.82
CA ARG A 578 -2.51 8.80 -8.63
C ARG A 578 -2.20 8.44 -10.09
N THR A 579 -3.13 8.68 -11.01
CA THR A 579 -2.91 8.45 -12.44
C THR A 579 -3.31 9.68 -13.25
N HIS A 580 -2.88 9.73 -14.51
CA HIS A 580 -3.35 10.77 -15.41
C HIS A 580 -4.89 10.85 -15.41
N GLY A 581 -5.42 12.05 -15.18
CA GLY A 581 -6.86 12.31 -15.09
C GLY A 581 -7.57 11.81 -13.82
N LYS A 582 -6.88 11.18 -12.85
CA LYS A 582 -7.49 10.68 -11.61
C LYS A 582 -6.58 10.90 -10.38
N ALA A 583 -7.09 11.68 -9.42
CA ALA A 583 -6.45 11.93 -8.13
C ALA A 583 -7.51 11.89 -7.00
N ASN A 584 -8.39 10.88 -7.03
CA ASN A 584 -9.53 10.77 -6.12
C ASN A 584 -9.09 10.27 -4.74
N ASN A 585 -9.76 10.73 -3.68
CA ASN A 585 -9.55 10.29 -2.30
C ASN A 585 -10.62 9.30 -1.84
#